data_AF-A0A2D8ZVK7-F1
#
_entry.id   AF-A0A2D8ZVK7-F1
#
_cell.length_a   1.000
_cell.length_b   1.000
_cell.length_c   1.000
_cell.angle_alpha   90.00
_cell.angle_beta   90.00
_cell.angle_gamma   90.00
#
_symmetry.space_group_name_H-M   'P 1'
#
loop_
_entity.id
_entity.type
_entity.pdbx_description
1 polymer ?
#
loop_
_entity_poly.entity_id
_entity_poly.type
_entity_poly.pdbx_seq_one_letter_code
_entity_poly.pdbx_strand_id
1 'polypeptide(L)'
;MFVQATIHPLPNPPEGMVKFFDPPGENIVFQTIAAKSGISLYEPAGRVVVGLLELVAALFLILPMTRRFGAFMSAGVLGGAVAMHLSPWLGREVPVSLDPQNTATDGGMLFMLAIVMLVSSLLLMVVHPGSEERN
;
A
#
# COMPACT_ATOMS: atom_id res chain seq x y z
N MET A 1 2.45 2.78 -5.43
CA MET A 1 1.14 3.42 -5.30
C MET A 1 0.04 2.48 -5.70
N PHE A 2 -0.82 2.11 -4.76
CA PHE A 2 -1.86 1.12 -4.95
C PHE A 2 -3.23 1.77 -5.16
N VAL A 3 -3.38 2.66 -6.15
CA VAL A 3 -4.69 3.30 -6.42
C VAL A 3 -5.81 2.24 -6.52
N GLN A 4 -5.48 1.08 -7.08
CA GLN A 4 -6.29 -0.14 -7.03
C GLN A 4 -6.77 -0.48 -5.60
N ALA A 5 -5.84 -0.77 -4.68
CA ALA A 5 -6.18 -1.16 -3.31
C ALA A 5 -6.74 0.00 -2.47
N THR A 6 -6.59 1.26 -2.90
CA THR A 6 -7.09 2.42 -2.16
C THR A 6 -8.55 2.74 -2.49
N ILE A 7 -8.92 2.74 -3.78
CA ILE A 7 -10.22 3.24 -4.26
C ILE A 7 -10.91 2.38 -5.33
N HIS A 8 -10.40 1.20 -5.72
CA HIS A 8 -10.95 0.37 -6.82
C HIS A 8 -11.26 -1.06 -6.33
N PRO A 9 -12.14 -1.86 -6.98
CA PRO A 9 -12.95 -1.64 -8.19
C PRO A 9 -14.40 -1.15 -8.02
N LEU A 10 -14.88 -0.50 -9.09
CA LEU A 10 -16.28 -0.33 -9.50
C LEU A 10 -17.09 -1.65 -9.44
N PRO A 11 -18.42 -1.63 -9.70
CA PRO A 11 -19.55 -2.05 -8.85
C PRO A 11 -19.45 -3.32 -7.97
N ASN A 12 -18.47 -4.21 -8.16
CA ASN A 12 -18.30 -5.46 -7.38
C ASN A 12 -16.83 -5.67 -6.98
N PRO A 13 -16.31 -4.93 -5.98
CA PRO A 13 -14.98 -5.17 -5.45
C PRO A 13 -14.86 -6.55 -4.78
N PRO A 14 -13.71 -7.25 -4.90
CA PRO A 14 -13.41 -8.36 -4.02
C PRO A 14 -13.41 -7.91 -2.56
N GLU A 15 -14.09 -8.66 -1.70
CA GLU A 15 -14.22 -8.33 -0.27
C GLU A 15 -12.84 -8.27 0.41
N GLY A 16 -12.66 -7.28 1.29
CA GLY A 16 -11.50 -7.19 2.16
C GLY A 16 -10.20 -6.72 1.49
N MET A 17 -10.29 -6.19 0.26
CA MET A 17 -9.13 -5.75 -0.53
C MET A 17 -9.06 -4.23 -0.75
N VAL A 18 -10.09 -3.47 -0.36
CA VAL A 18 -10.22 -2.05 -0.71
C VAL A 18 -10.23 -1.14 0.51
N LYS A 19 -9.15 -0.38 0.68
CA LYS A 19 -8.85 0.37 1.91
C LYS A 19 -9.87 1.40 2.33
N PHE A 20 -10.67 1.97 1.44
CA PHE A 20 -11.70 2.96 1.82
C PHE A 20 -13.13 2.44 1.78
N PHE A 21 -13.38 1.32 1.12
CA PHE A 21 -14.72 0.80 0.94
C PHE A 21 -15.01 -0.43 1.82
N ASP A 22 -13.97 -1.14 2.27
CA ASP A 22 -14.15 -2.25 3.21
C ASP A 22 -14.68 -1.74 4.57
N PRO A 23 -15.73 -2.38 5.13
CA PRO A 23 -16.18 -2.13 6.49
C PRO A 23 -15.06 -2.32 7.52
N PRO A 24 -15.14 -1.66 8.68
CA PRO A 24 -14.18 -1.86 9.77
C PRO A 24 -14.03 -3.33 10.16
N GLY A 25 -12.79 -3.84 10.14
CA GLY A 25 -12.48 -5.21 10.53
C GLY A 25 -12.58 -6.24 9.42
N GLU A 26 -12.99 -5.84 8.21
CA GLU A 26 -13.13 -6.75 7.06
C GLU A 26 -11.93 -6.70 6.11
N ASN A 27 -11.10 -5.65 6.17
CA ASN A 27 -9.90 -5.57 5.33
C ASN A 27 -8.85 -6.61 5.74
N ILE A 28 -8.49 -7.50 4.82
CA ILE A 28 -7.67 -8.67 5.12
C ILE A 28 -6.28 -8.28 5.61
N VAL A 29 -5.62 -7.32 4.94
CA VAL A 29 -4.25 -6.92 5.28
C VAL A 29 -4.20 -6.27 6.67
N PHE A 30 -5.02 -5.25 6.90
CA PHE A 30 -4.96 -4.48 8.14
C PHE A 30 -5.57 -5.23 9.33
N GLN A 31 -6.62 -6.03 9.11
CA GLN A 31 -7.15 -6.89 10.15
C GLN A 31 -6.17 -8.00 10.52
N THR A 32 -5.44 -8.57 9.56
CA THR A 32 -4.36 -9.54 9.84
C THR A 32 -3.28 -8.92 10.73
N ILE A 33 -2.86 -7.70 10.42
CA ILE A 33 -1.88 -6.97 11.24
C ILE A 33 -2.45 -6.69 12.63
N ALA A 34 -3.67 -6.19 12.74
CA ALA A 34 -4.30 -5.86 14.02
C ALA A 34 -4.42 -7.11 14.90
N ALA A 35 -4.87 -8.23 14.35
CA ALA A 35 -5.02 -9.50 15.05
C ALA A 35 -3.68 -10.07 15.51
N LYS A 36 -2.66 -10.10 14.65
CA LYS A 36 -1.34 -10.68 14.97
C LYS A 36 -0.48 -9.79 15.85
N SER A 37 -0.61 -8.47 15.76
CA SER A 37 0.13 -7.52 16.61
C SER A 37 -0.55 -7.28 17.96
N GLY A 38 -1.86 -7.54 18.08
CA GLY A 38 -2.66 -7.16 19.24
C GLY A 38 -2.97 -5.66 19.31
N ILE A 39 -2.67 -4.90 18.25
CA ILE A 39 -2.86 -3.45 18.19
C ILE A 39 -4.05 -3.15 17.28
N SER A 40 -5.20 -2.82 17.88
CA SER A 40 -6.43 -2.47 17.14
C SER A 40 -6.30 -1.20 16.30
N LEU A 41 -5.31 -0.34 16.55
CA LEU A 41 -5.13 0.90 15.79
C LEU A 41 -4.87 0.66 14.29
N TYR A 42 -4.32 -0.49 13.91
CA TYR A 42 -4.06 -0.80 12.50
C TYR A 42 -5.35 -0.88 11.66
N GLU A 43 -6.48 -1.27 12.25
CA GLU A 43 -7.76 -1.44 11.56
C GLU A 43 -8.94 -0.89 12.39
N PRO A 44 -9.74 0.07 11.88
CA PRO A 44 -9.70 0.69 10.55
C PRO A 44 -8.82 1.94 10.47
N ALA A 45 -8.37 2.50 11.59
CA ALA A 45 -7.74 3.82 11.60
C ALA A 45 -6.42 3.86 10.80
N GLY A 46 -5.52 2.90 11.06
CA GLY A 46 -4.26 2.77 10.35
C GLY A 46 -4.46 2.55 8.86
N ARG A 47 -5.42 1.71 8.47
CA ARG A 47 -5.84 1.50 7.08
C ARG A 47 -6.19 2.79 6.36
N VAL A 48 -7.06 3.59 6.96
CA VAL A 48 -7.53 4.86 6.37
C VAL A 48 -6.37 5.85 6.25
N VAL A 49 -5.53 5.97 7.28
CA VAL A 49 -4.35 6.86 7.25
C VAL A 49 -3.40 6.47 6.12
N VAL A 50 -3.08 5.18 5.98
CA VAL A 50 -2.22 4.69 4.89
C VAL A 50 -2.87 4.97 3.53
N GLY A 51 -4.17 4.74 3.38
CA GLY A 51 -4.90 5.07 2.15
C GLY A 51 -4.82 6.55 1.79
N LEU A 52 -4.92 7.45 2.77
CA LEU A 52 -4.80 8.90 2.55
C LEU A 52 -3.39 9.30 2.11
N LEU A 53 -2.36 8.76 2.78
CA LEU A 53 -0.97 8.98 2.39
C LEU A 53 -0.70 8.49 0.96
N GLU A 54 -1.32 7.37 0.57
CA GLU A 54 -1.26 6.87 -0.80
C GLU A 54 -1.91 7.83 -1.80
N LEU A 55 -3.11 8.33 -1.54
CA LEU A 55 -3.72 9.30 -2.45
C LEU A 55 -2.91 10.58 -2.60
N VAL A 56 -2.39 11.12 -1.49
CA VAL A 56 -1.59 12.36 -1.50
C VAL A 56 -0.31 12.17 -2.31
N ALA A 57 0.42 11.07 -2.12
CA ALA A 57 1.63 10.85 -2.88
C ALA A 57 1.37 10.46 -4.35
N ALA A 58 0.24 9.82 -4.67
CA ALA A 58 -0.20 9.63 -6.05
C ALA A 58 -0.46 10.99 -6.74
N LEU A 59 -1.15 11.91 -6.05
CA LEU A 59 -1.38 13.28 -6.55
C LEU A 59 -0.06 14.01 -6.84
N PHE A 60 0.91 13.93 -5.92
CA PHE A 60 2.21 14.57 -6.13
C PHE A 60 3.05 13.94 -7.25
N LEU A 61 2.91 12.64 -7.49
CA LEU A 61 3.61 11.95 -8.59
C LEU A 61 3.10 12.38 -9.97
N ILE A 62 1.81 12.69 -10.09
CA ILE A 62 1.17 13.12 -11.34
C ILE A 62 1.68 14.51 -11.77
N LEU A 63 1.74 15.46 -10.83
CA LEU A 63 2.16 16.83 -11.10
C LEU A 63 3.69 16.90 -11.26
N PRO A 64 4.22 17.34 -12.44
CA PRO A 64 5.66 17.35 -12.69
C PRO A 64 6.48 18.11 -11.65
N MET A 65 5.95 19.25 -11.19
CA MET A 65 6.60 20.13 -10.20
C MET A 65 6.78 19.47 -8.83
N THR A 66 5.87 18.56 -8.44
CA THR A 66 5.91 17.89 -7.13
C THR A 66 6.39 16.44 -7.21
N ARG A 67 6.77 15.96 -8.39
CA ARG A 67 7.05 14.53 -8.63
C ARG A 67 8.14 13.96 -7.71
N ARG A 68 9.21 14.71 -7.45
CA ARG A 68 10.28 14.27 -6.51
C ARG A 68 9.74 14.08 -5.10
N PHE A 69 8.88 15.00 -4.65
CA PHE A 69 8.26 14.91 -3.33
C PHE A 69 7.29 13.72 -3.26
N GLY A 70 6.48 13.52 -4.31
CA GLY A 70 5.62 12.34 -4.43
C GLY A 70 6.41 11.03 -4.43
N ALA A 71 7.59 11.00 -5.07
CA ALA A 71 8.47 9.84 -5.07
C ALA A 71 9.03 9.54 -3.67
N PHE A 72 9.48 10.57 -2.93
CA PHE A 72 9.93 10.41 -1.54
C PHE A 72 8.83 9.89 -0.62
N MET A 73 7.63 10.49 -0.69
CA MET A 73 6.49 10.01 0.09
C MET A 73 6.09 8.58 -0.28
N SER A 74 6.07 8.24 -1.57
CA SER A 74 5.80 6.88 -2.03
C SER A 74 6.84 5.90 -1.50
N ALA A 75 8.13 6.26 -1.50
CA ALA A 75 9.19 5.42 -0.95
C ALA A 75 9.00 5.19 0.56
N GLY A 76 8.59 6.22 1.32
CA GLY A 76 8.27 6.07 2.74
C GLY A 76 7.12 5.11 3.01
N VAL A 77 5.99 5.29 2.32
CA VAL A 77 4.81 4.41 2.47
C VAL A 77 5.13 2.97 2.06
N LEU A 78 5.81 2.78 0.92
CA LEU A 78 6.17 1.44 0.43
C LEU A 78 7.27 0.78 1.25
N GLY A 79 8.20 1.56 1.79
CA GLY A 79 9.19 1.10 2.77
C GLY A 79 8.51 0.58 4.04
N GLY A 80 7.50 1.31 4.53
CA GLY A 80 6.63 0.83 5.61
C GLY A 80 5.91 -0.47 5.27
N ALA A 81 5.34 -0.58 4.07
CA ALA A 81 4.68 -1.81 3.62
C ALA A 81 5.64 -3.02 3.56
N VAL A 82 6.83 -2.84 2.99
CA VAL A 82 7.89 -3.87 2.96
C VAL A 82 8.31 -4.25 4.38
N ALA A 83 8.49 -3.28 5.28
CA ALA A 83 8.83 -3.54 6.68
C ALA A 83 7.73 -4.36 7.40
N MET A 84 6.46 -4.06 7.14
CA MET A 84 5.35 -4.85 7.67
C MET A 84 5.36 -6.29 7.16
N HIS A 85 5.63 -6.52 5.87
CA HIS A 85 5.78 -7.87 5.32
C HIS A 85 6.96 -8.66 5.91
N LEU A 86 8.04 -7.97 6.30
CA LEU A 86 9.17 -8.59 6.99
C LEU A 86 8.92 -8.81 8.49
N SER A 87 7.90 -8.16 9.05
CA SER A 87 7.50 -8.32 10.44
C SER A 87 6.73 -9.63 10.66
N PRO A 88 6.68 -10.16 11.90
CA PRO A 88 5.85 -11.32 12.23
C PRO A 88 4.34 -11.02 12.14
N TRP A 89 3.93 -9.75 12.01
CA TRP A 89 2.51 -9.36 12.05
C TRP A 89 1.79 -9.47 10.70
N LEU A 90 2.48 -9.37 9.57
CA LEU A 90 1.88 -9.56 8.25
C LEU A 90 2.46 -10.81 7.60
N GLY A 91 3.79 -10.88 7.51
CA GLY A 91 4.50 -11.93 6.80
C GLY A 91 4.60 -11.66 5.29
N ARG A 92 5.41 -12.49 4.61
CA ARG A 92 5.65 -12.38 3.17
C ARG A 92 4.44 -12.80 2.34
N GLU A 93 3.67 -13.75 2.85
CA GLU A 93 2.43 -14.23 2.25
C GLU A 93 1.25 -13.77 3.11
N VAL A 94 0.25 -13.18 2.47
CA VAL A 94 -0.95 -12.65 3.11
C VAL A 94 -2.10 -13.64 2.89
N PRO A 95 -2.93 -13.93 3.90
CA PRO A 95 -4.14 -14.72 3.70
C PRO A 95 -5.04 -14.11 2.62
N VAL A 96 -5.79 -14.92 1.88
CA VAL A 96 -6.77 -14.42 0.89
C VAL A 96 -8.15 -14.16 1.49
N SER A 97 -8.37 -14.55 2.75
CA SER A 97 -9.61 -14.32 3.50
C SER A 97 -9.36 -14.27 5.00
N LEU A 98 -10.32 -13.72 5.75
CA LEU A 98 -10.33 -13.73 7.21
C LEU A 98 -10.94 -15.01 7.82
N ASP A 99 -11.48 -15.91 7.00
CA ASP A 99 -11.97 -17.22 7.45
C ASP A 99 -10.82 -18.09 7.99
N PRO A 100 -10.82 -18.47 9.28
CA PRO A 100 -9.78 -19.32 9.86
C PRO A 100 -9.65 -20.70 9.22
N GLN A 101 -10.68 -21.20 8.52
CA GLN A 101 -10.65 -22.49 7.84
C GLN A 101 -9.96 -22.41 6.47
N ASN A 102 -9.84 -21.20 5.90
CA ASN A 102 -9.17 -21.00 4.63
C ASN A 102 -7.68 -20.69 4.87
N THR A 103 -6.82 -21.63 4.49
CA THR A 103 -5.36 -21.52 4.63
C THR A 103 -4.67 -20.98 3.37
N ALA A 104 -5.43 -20.61 2.33
CA ALA A 104 -4.85 -20.07 1.11
C ALA A 104 -4.23 -18.68 1.32
N THR A 105 -3.10 -18.45 0.65
CA THR A 105 -2.35 -17.19 0.69
C THR A 105 -2.24 -16.59 -0.71
N ASP A 106 -1.87 -15.31 -0.77
CA ASP A 106 -1.60 -14.58 -2.02
C ASP A 106 -0.29 -15.00 -2.71
N GLY A 107 0.41 -16.04 -2.20
CA GLY A 107 1.68 -16.53 -2.73
C GLY A 107 2.81 -15.49 -2.71
N GLY A 108 2.68 -14.43 -1.91
CA GLY A 108 3.67 -13.36 -1.80
C GLY A 108 3.53 -12.27 -2.86
N MET A 109 2.41 -12.25 -3.60
CA MET A 109 2.14 -11.25 -4.62
C MET A 109 2.19 -9.82 -4.07
N LEU A 110 1.57 -9.54 -2.92
CA LEU A 110 1.57 -8.21 -2.32
C LEU A 110 2.96 -7.77 -1.88
N PHE A 111 3.76 -8.70 -1.33
CA PHE A 111 5.13 -8.42 -0.91
C PHE A 111 6.03 -8.07 -2.10
N MET A 112 5.97 -8.88 -3.17
CA MET A 112 6.73 -8.62 -4.40
C MET A 112 6.32 -7.30 -5.05
N LEU A 113 5.02 -7.01 -5.09
CA LEU A 113 4.51 -5.75 -5.60
C LEU A 113 4.98 -4.55 -4.77
N ALA A 114 5.01 -4.66 -3.44
CA ALA A 114 5.55 -3.63 -2.56
C ALA A 114 7.04 -3.35 -2.85
N ILE A 115 7.85 -4.40 -3.06
CA ILE A 115 9.28 -4.26 -3.43
C ILE A 115 9.43 -3.56 -4.78
N VAL A 116 8.74 -4.02 -5.83
CA VAL A 116 8.86 -3.45 -7.18
C VAL A 116 8.46 -1.98 -7.18
N MET A 117 7.38 -1.63 -6.49
CA MET A 117 6.94 -0.25 -6.38
C MET A 117 7.91 0.60 -5.54
N LEU A 118 8.50 0.04 -4.48
CA LEU A 118 9.51 0.73 -3.68
C LEU A 118 10.73 1.06 -4.54
N VAL A 119 11.28 0.07 -5.25
CA VAL A 119 12.41 0.27 -6.16
C VAL A 119 12.06 1.31 -7.23
N SER A 120 10.87 1.23 -7.81
CA SER A 120 10.39 2.20 -8.81
C SER A 120 10.32 3.62 -8.23
N SER A 121 9.85 3.79 -6.98
CA SER A 121 9.82 5.09 -6.30
C SER A 121 11.22 5.64 -6.01
N LEU A 122 12.17 4.78 -5.61
CA LEU A 122 13.57 5.15 -5.40
C LEU A 122 14.24 5.55 -6.72
N LEU A 123 13.98 4.83 -7.80
CA LEU A 123 14.46 5.19 -9.13
C LEU A 123 13.92 6.54 -9.58
N LEU A 124 12.64 6.83 -9.36
CA LEU A 124 12.06 8.14 -9.68
C LEU A 124 12.68 9.30 -8.89
N MET A 125 13.23 9.05 -7.70
CA MET A 125 13.96 10.08 -6.94
C MET A 125 15.28 10.47 -7.63
N VAL A 126 15.93 9.51 -8.29
CA VAL A 126 17.25 9.70 -8.92
C VAL A 126 17.12 10.10 -10.40
N VAL A 127 16.18 9.50 -11.13
CA VAL A 127 15.98 9.68 -12.58
C VAL A 127 15.07 10.88 -12.85
N HIS A 128 15.48 12.06 -12.39
CA HIS A 128 14.76 13.27 -12.75
C HIS A 128 15.13 13.70 -14.18
N PRO A 129 14.19 13.95 -15.09
CA PRO A 129 14.51 14.64 -16.33
C PRO A 129 15.08 16.01 -15.94
N GLY A 130 16.33 16.27 -16.34
CA GLY A 130 16.93 17.59 -16.20
C GLY A 130 16.01 18.61 -16.89
N SER A 131 15.88 19.81 -16.32
CA SER A 131 15.37 20.91 -17.12
C SER A 131 16.35 21.08 -18.27
N GLU A 132 15.97 20.71 -19.49
CA GLU A 132 16.60 21.38 -20.63
C GLU A 132 16.35 22.87 -20.40
N GLU A 133 17.44 23.62 -20.22
CA GLU A 133 17.40 25.07 -20.24
C GLU A 133 16.63 25.46 -21.50
N ARG A 134 15.41 25.97 -21.27
CA ARG A 134 14.63 26.58 -22.33
C ARG A 134 15.31 27.91 -22.60
N ASN A 135 16.27 27.88 -23.54
CA ASN A 135 16.94 29.04 -24.12
C ASN A 135 15.92 30.12 -24.53
#